data_AF-A0A3Z6QRU7-F1
#
_entry.id   AF-A0A3Z6QRU7-F1
#
_cell.length_a   1.000
_cell.length_b   1.000
_cell.length_c   1.000
_cell.angle_alpha   90.00
_cell.angle_beta   90.00
_cell.angle_gamma   90.00
#
_symmetry.space_group_name_H-M   'P 1'
#
loop_
_entity.id
_entity.type
_entity.pdbx_description
1 polymer ?
#
loop_
_entity_poly.entity_id
_entity_poly.type
_entity_poly.pdbx_seq_one_letter_code
_entity_poly.pdbx_strand_id
1 'polypeptide(L)'
;MIMTNSDNHTKEEIKTHALKEYISWMEFLLERPVTEGDNFLDIGGHSMMAISLNERIRNKFGLTLSMERLYNTTLTEAFQAAQ
;
A
#
# COMPACT_ATOMS: atom_id res chain seq x y z
N MET A 1 5.00 -33.12 5.38
CA MET A 1 3.68 -32.46 5.42
C MET A 1 3.88 -31.05 4.92
N ILE A 2 3.63 -30.80 3.64
CA ILE A 2 3.86 -29.50 2.98
C ILE A 2 2.54 -28.74 3.03
N MET A 3 2.41 -27.81 3.97
CA MET A 3 1.34 -26.80 3.99
C MET A 3 2.01 -25.44 3.85
N THR A 4 2.33 -25.01 2.63
CA THR A 4 2.98 -23.69 2.40
C THR A 4 2.34 -22.86 1.28
N ASN A 5 1.23 -23.31 0.67
CA ASN A 5 0.61 -22.58 -0.45
C ASN A 5 -0.62 -21.75 -0.08
N SER A 6 -1.37 -22.12 0.98
CA SER A 6 -2.55 -21.35 1.43
C SER A 6 -2.19 -20.02 2.10
N ASP A 7 -1.11 -19.98 2.88
CA ASP A 7 -0.74 -18.78 3.64
C ASP A 7 -0.19 -17.67 2.73
N ASN A 8 0.52 -18.04 1.66
CA ASN A 8 1.05 -17.07 0.70
C ASN A 8 -0.04 -16.48 -0.19
N HIS A 9 -0.99 -17.31 -0.66
CA HIS A 9 -2.11 -16.82 -1.45
C HIS A 9 -2.95 -15.80 -0.67
N THR A 10 -3.22 -16.09 0.61
CA THR A 10 -3.99 -15.21 1.49
C THR A 10 -3.27 -13.86 1.72
N LYS A 11 -1.95 -13.88 1.89
CA LYS A 11 -1.16 -12.65 2.06
C LYS A 11 -1.16 -11.75 0.82
N GLU A 12 -1.03 -12.34 -0.37
CA GLU A 12 -1.06 -11.57 -1.61
C GLU A 12 -2.45 -10.98 -1.90
N GLU A 13 -3.53 -11.69 -1.54
CA GLU A 13 -4.88 -11.15 -1.59
C GLU A 13 -5.07 -9.95 -0.64
N ILE A 14 -4.55 -10.05 0.59
CA ILE A 14 -4.59 -8.95 1.57
C ILE A 14 -3.82 -7.73 1.04
N LYS A 15 -2.60 -7.91 0.53
CA LYS A 15 -1.80 -6.81 -0.05
C LYS A 15 -2.51 -6.16 -1.22
N THR A 16 -3.09 -6.96 -2.11
CA THR A 16 -3.85 -6.46 -3.27
C THR A 16 -5.07 -5.65 -2.82
N HIS A 17 -5.81 -6.12 -1.83
CA HIS A 17 -6.97 -5.40 -1.32
C HIS A 17 -6.55 -4.10 -0.60
N ALA A 18 -5.49 -4.16 0.20
CA ALA A 18 -4.93 -3.00 0.89
C ALA A 18 -4.42 -1.93 -0.09
N LEU A 19 -3.77 -2.31 -1.19
CA LEU A 19 -3.33 -1.41 -2.25
C LEU A 19 -4.52 -0.67 -2.90
N LYS A 20 -5.59 -1.39 -3.24
CA LYS A 20 -6.79 -0.78 -3.85
C LYS A 20 -7.45 0.24 -2.93
N GLU A 21 -7.54 -0.06 -1.63
CA GLU A 21 -8.08 0.91 -0.66
C GLU A 21 -7.16 2.12 -0.46
N TYR A 22 -5.84 1.87 -0.42
CA TYR A 22 -4.86 2.94 -0.31
C TYR A 22 -4.97 3.93 -1.48
N ILE A 23 -5.09 3.40 -2.71
CA ILE A 23 -5.31 4.20 -3.92
C ILE A 23 -6.61 4.99 -3.81
N SER A 24 -7.73 4.36 -3.46
CA SER A 24 -9.01 5.04 -3.34
C SER A 24 -8.98 6.18 -2.31
N TRP A 25 -8.27 6.00 -1.18
CA TRP A 25 -8.08 7.09 -0.21
C TRP A 25 -7.21 8.22 -0.76
N MET A 26 -6.15 7.90 -1.51
CA MET A 26 -5.32 8.92 -2.13
C MET A 26 -6.07 9.68 -3.22
N GLU A 27 -6.87 9.01 -4.05
CA GLU A 27 -7.71 9.67 -5.05
C GLU A 27 -8.66 10.68 -4.42
N PHE A 28 -9.27 10.29 -3.28
CA PHE A 28 -10.12 11.18 -2.51
C PHE A 28 -9.35 12.37 -1.92
N LEU A 29 -8.16 12.14 -1.35
CA LEU A 29 -7.37 13.19 -0.69
C LEU A 29 -6.69 14.15 -1.68
N LEU A 30 -6.32 13.66 -2.86
CA LEU A 30 -5.60 14.42 -3.90
C LEU A 30 -6.55 15.02 -4.95
N GLU A 31 -7.85 14.66 -4.92
CA GLU A 31 -8.87 15.07 -5.88
C GLU A 31 -8.49 14.77 -7.33
N ARG A 32 -7.79 13.65 -7.57
CA ARG A 32 -7.34 13.20 -8.89
C ARG A 32 -7.25 11.68 -8.99
N PRO A 33 -7.25 11.11 -10.21
CA PRO A 33 -6.98 9.69 -10.39
C PRO A 33 -5.57 9.31 -9.92
N VAL A 34 -5.46 8.10 -9.37
CA VAL A 34 -4.20 7.48 -8.94
C VAL A 34 -4.18 6.03 -9.41
N THR A 35 -3.02 5.57 -9.86
CA THR A 35 -2.80 4.23 -10.40
C THR A 35 -1.78 3.47 -9.57
N GLU A 36 -1.82 2.14 -9.65
CA GLU A 36 -0.91 1.25 -8.92
C GLU A 36 0.58 1.43 -9.31
N GLY A 37 0.83 1.99 -10.49
CA GLY A 37 2.17 2.29 -11.02
C GLY A 37 2.70 3.67 -10.65
N ASP A 38 1.91 4.50 -9.98
CA ASP A 38 2.36 5.82 -9.55
C ASP A 38 3.37 5.71 -8.39
N ASN A 39 4.27 6.69 -8.31
CA ASN A 39 5.07 6.91 -7.11
C ASN A 39 4.31 7.86 -6.18
N PHE A 40 4.38 7.59 -4.87
CA PHE A 40 3.66 8.36 -3.85
C PHE A 40 3.98 9.86 -3.87
N LEU A 41 5.25 10.24 -4.06
CA LEU A 41 5.67 11.64 -4.07
C LEU A 41 5.29 12.35 -5.38
N ASP A 42 5.40 11.65 -6.51
CA ASP A 42 5.12 12.20 -7.84
C ASP A 42 3.66 12.64 -8.02
N ILE A 43 2.74 12.00 -7.30
CA ILE A 43 1.30 12.32 -7.33
C ILE A 43 0.87 13.35 -6.27
N GLY A 44 1.80 13.86 -5.46
CA GLY A 44 1.52 14.86 -4.43
C GLY A 44 1.36 14.30 -3.01
N GLY A 45 1.73 13.04 -2.79
CA GLY A 45 1.82 12.48 -1.44
C GLY A 45 2.91 13.18 -0.62
N HIS A 46 2.65 13.34 0.69
CA HIS A 46 3.58 13.98 1.63
C HIS A 46 3.58 13.26 2.98
N SER A 47 4.53 13.60 3.86
CA SER A 47 4.81 12.86 5.10
C SER A 47 3.59 12.66 6.00
N MET A 48 2.78 13.69 6.24
CA MET A 48 1.55 13.54 7.03
C MET A 48 0.57 12.54 6.42
N MET A 49 0.36 12.61 5.10
CA MET A 49 -0.51 11.67 4.39
C MET A 49 0.05 10.25 4.48
N ALA A 50 1.36 10.09 4.27
CA ALA A 50 2.03 8.80 4.40
C ALA A 50 1.85 8.21 5.80
N ILE A 51 2.07 8.99 6.85
CA ILE A 51 1.87 8.56 8.25
C ILE A 51 0.41 8.14 8.46
N SER A 52 -0.57 9.00 8.14
CA SER A 52 -1.98 8.71 8.36
C SER A 52 -2.50 7.50 7.58
N LEU A 53 -2.08 7.35 6.32
CA LEU A 53 -2.47 6.21 5.51
C LEU A 53 -1.77 4.92 5.96
N ASN A 54 -0.50 4.97 6.35
CA ASN A 54 0.22 3.78 6.83
C ASN A 54 -0.35 3.27 8.17
N GLU A 55 -0.75 4.18 9.06
CA GLU A 55 -1.51 3.85 10.27
C GLU A 55 -2.84 3.15 9.95
N ARG A 56 -3.59 3.66 8.97
CA ARG A 56 -4.84 3.04 8.51
C ARG A 56 -4.62 1.65 7.93
N ILE A 57 -3.60 1.48 7.09
CA ILE A 57 -3.26 0.18 6.49
C ILE A 57 -2.89 -0.82 7.58
N ARG A 58 -2.06 -0.43 8.55
CA ARG A 58 -1.69 -1.29 9.67
C ARG A 58 -2.90 -1.71 10.50
N ASN A 59 -3.79 -0.77 10.82
CA ASN A 59 -4.97 -1.07 11.64
C ASN A 59 -6.00 -1.95 10.92
N LYS A 60 -6.16 -1.81 9.60
CA LYS A 60 -7.18 -2.54 8.83
C LYS A 60 -6.70 -3.87 8.26
N PHE A 61 -5.44 -3.94 7.84
CA PHE A 61 -4.88 -5.08 7.13
C PHE A 61 -3.76 -5.78 7.89
N GLY A 62 -3.28 -5.21 8.99
CA GLY A 62 -2.12 -5.72 9.72
C GLY A 62 -0.79 -5.53 8.97
N LEU A 63 -0.80 -4.79 7.86
CA LEU A 63 0.37 -4.56 7.02
C LEU A 63 1.16 -3.33 7.46
N THR A 64 2.48 -3.41 7.40
CA THR A 64 3.37 -2.26 7.64
C THR A 64 4.11 -1.89 6.36
N LEU A 65 3.90 -0.67 5.85
CA LEU A 65 4.64 -0.14 4.70
C LEU A 65 5.94 0.52 5.15
N SER A 66 7.03 0.25 4.42
CA SER A 66 8.27 1.00 4.56
C SER A 66 8.14 2.36 3.90
N MET A 67 8.42 3.44 4.64
CA MET A 67 8.45 4.80 4.10
C MET A 67 9.50 4.95 3.00
N GLU A 68 10.66 4.30 3.16
CA GLU A 68 11.72 4.31 2.16
C GLU A 68 11.22 3.72 0.83
N ARG A 69 10.53 2.57 0.86
CA ARG A 69 9.98 1.98 -0.37
C ARG A 69 8.84 2.82 -0.93
N LEU A 70 7.90 3.24 -0.09
CA LEU A 70 6.78 4.08 -0.50
C LEU A 70 7.23 5.32 -1.30
N TYR A 71 8.35 5.94 -0.89
CA TYR A 71 8.86 7.15 -1.55
C TYR A 71 9.73 6.87 -2.77
N ASN A 72 10.37 5.70 -2.88
CA ASN A 72 11.34 5.41 -3.94
C ASN A 72 10.85 4.40 -4.99
N THR A 73 9.67 3.83 -4.81
CA THR A 73 9.11 2.81 -5.73
C THR A 73 7.69 3.17 -6.14
N THR A 74 7.10 2.36 -7.01
CA THR A 74 5.66 2.42 -7.28
C THR A 74 4.86 1.99 -6.05
N LEU A 75 3.58 2.36 -5.98
CA LEU A 75 2.66 1.88 -4.94
C LEU A 75 2.59 0.34 -4.93
N THR A 76 2.54 -0.28 -6.11
CA THR A 76 2.56 -1.76 -6.23
C THR A 76 3.76 -2.36 -5.53
N GLU A 77 4.96 -1.88 -5.85
CA GLU A 77 6.21 -2.40 -5.27
C GLU A 77 6.30 -2.17 -3.77
N ALA A 78 5.79 -1.03 -3.28
CA ALA A 78 5.74 -0.74 -1.85
C ALA A 78 4.84 -1.73 -1.10
N PHE A 79 3.67 -2.08 -1.66
CA PHE A 79 2.74 -3.05 -1.07
C PHE A 79 3.23 -4.50 -1.21
N GLN A 80 3.92 -4.84 -2.29
CA GLN A 80 4.54 -6.16 -2.47
C GLN A 80 5.60 -6.43 -1.38
N ALA A 81 6.33 -5.41 -0.96
CA ALA A 81 7.32 -5.48 0.11
C ALA A 81 6.77 -5.22 1.52
N ALA A 82 5.45 -5.06 1.69
CA ALA A 82 4.82 -4.86 3.00
C ALA A 82 4.97 -6.09 3.91
N GLN A 83 5.15 -5.85 5.20
CA GLN A 83 5.29 -6.88 6.24
C GLN A 83 4.01 -7.10 7.02
#